data_AF-A0A7D5ZIJ9-F1
#
_entry.id   AF-A0A7D5ZIJ9-F1
#
_cell.length_a   1.000
_cell.length_b   1.000
_cell.length_c   1.000
_cell.angle_alpha   90.00
_cell.angle_beta   90.00
_cell.angle_gamma   90.00
#
_symmetry.space_group_name_H-M   'P 1'
#
loop_
_entity.id
_entity.type
_entity.pdbx_description
1 polymer ?
#
loop_
_entity_poly.entity_id
_entity_poly.type
_entity_poly.pdbx_seq_one_letter_code
_entity_poly.pdbx_strand_id
1 'polypeptide(L)'
;MKAIQYLIFALTALMLMASPTWADSRRDAQRVGAFAGAMKYCAEHDTGREGRYKLARYRAFKEVNEMSSRRKLDALAARNFAYDRGRYWGRRLDRNHCRQLLGASEWRRFFN
;
A
#
# COMPACT_ATOMS: atom_id res chain seq x y z
N MET A 1 -31.27 37.60 11.72
CA MET A 1 -29.87 37.73 11.25
C MET A 1 -28.88 36.89 12.05
N LYS A 2 -28.91 36.88 13.39
CA LYS A 2 -27.97 36.10 14.23
C LYS A 2 -28.04 34.56 13.99
N ALA A 3 -29.23 34.01 13.78
CA ALA A 3 -29.42 32.56 13.53
C ALA A 3 -28.73 32.05 12.25
N ILE A 4 -28.72 32.86 11.18
CA ILE A 4 -28.05 32.54 9.91
C ILE A 4 -26.53 32.53 10.11
N GLN A 5 -26.03 33.45 10.94
CA GLN A 5 -24.61 33.55 11.27
C GLN A 5 -24.12 32.34 12.09
N TYR A 6 -24.93 31.84 13.04
CA TYR A 6 -24.62 30.60 13.77
C TYR A 6 -24.68 29.36 12.89
N LEU A 7 -25.61 29.29 11.93
CA LEU A 7 -25.69 28.20 10.96
C LEU A 7 -24.46 28.14 10.05
N ILE A 8 -23.98 29.29 9.58
CA ILE A 8 -22.77 29.38 8.76
C ILE A 8 -21.54 28.96 9.56
N PHE A 9 -21.43 29.38 10.83
CA PHE A 9 -20.34 28.96 11.72
C PHE A 9 -20.37 27.45 12.04
N ALA A 10 -21.54 26.86 12.21
CA ALA A 10 -21.68 25.42 12.45
C ALA A 10 -21.30 24.58 11.21
N LEU A 11 -21.66 25.04 10.01
CA LEU A 11 -21.31 24.38 8.75
C LEU A 11 -19.81 24.45 8.44
N THR A 12 -19.15 25.58 8.70
CA THR A 12 -17.69 25.69 8.52
C THR A 12 -16.91 24.87 9.54
N ALA A 13 -17.36 24.81 10.80
CA ALA A 13 -16.75 23.95 11.82
C ALA A 13 -16.85 22.45 11.47
N LEU A 14 -17.95 22.01 10.85
CA LEU A 14 -18.15 20.61 10.44
C LEU A 14 -17.23 20.20 9.28
N MET A 15 -16.97 21.12 8.33
CA MET A 15 -16.04 20.85 7.21
C MET A 15 -14.58 20.74 7.66
N LEU A 16 -14.18 21.45 8.71
CA LEU A 16 -12.83 21.37 9.29
C LEU A 16 -12.55 20.04 10.02
N MET A 17 -13.58 19.29 10.41
CA MET A 17 -13.43 17.96 11.03
C MET A 17 -13.45 16.79 10.03
N ALA A 18 -13.68 17.05 8.74
CA ALA A 18 -13.53 16.06 7.68
C ALA A 18 -12.04 15.81 7.39
N SER A 19 -11.35 15.14 8.31
CA SER A 19 -9.93 14.85 8.18
C SER A 19 -9.66 13.75 7.12
N PRO A 20 -8.64 13.92 6.25
CA PRO A 20 -8.32 12.99 5.15
C PRO A 20 -7.64 11.68 5.59
N THR A 21 -7.62 11.37 6.89
CA THR A 21 -6.87 10.25 7.50
C THR A 21 -7.21 8.89 6.88
N TRP A 22 -8.41 8.74 6.33
CA TRP A 22 -8.88 7.52 5.67
C TRP A 22 -8.23 7.27 4.32
N ALA A 23 -7.93 8.32 3.55
CA ALA A 23 -7.36 8.20 2.22
C ALA A 23 -5.89 7.78 2.27
N ASP A 24 -5.12 8.35 3.20
CA ASP A 24 -3.72 7.96 3.43
C ASP A 24 -3.61 6.52 3.94
N SER A 25 -4.44 6.16 4.94
CA SER A 25 -4.49 4.81 5.51
C SER A 25 -4.83 3.71 4.49
N ARG A 26 -5.71 4.03 3.52
CA ARG A 26 -6.08 3.13 2.41
C ARG A 26 -4.95 3.00 1.40
N ARG A 27 -4.31 4.12 1.05
CA ARG A 27 -3.17 4.14 0.10
C ARG A 27 -1.98 3.35 0.65
N ASP A 28 -1.75 3.40 1.95
CA ASP A 28 -0.72 2.61 2.62
C ASP A 28 -1.03 1.11 2.57
N ALA A 29 -2.28 0.72 2.88
CA ALA A 29 -2.70 -0.68 2.78
C ALA A 29 -2.51 -1.23 1.35
N GLN A 30 -2.94 -0.46 0.34
CA GLN A 30 -2.73 -0.80 -1.06
C GLN A 30 -1.25 -0.90 -1.42
N ARG A 31 -0.40 -0.02 -0.89
CA ARG A 31 1.05 -0.02 -1.15
C ARG A 31 1.73 -1.28 -0.61
N VAL A 32 1.43 -1.67 0.63
CA VAL A 32 1.98 -2.89 1.26
C VAL A 32 1.47 -4.13 0.52
N GLY A 33 0.18 -4.18 0.21
CA GLY A 33 -0.43 -5.23 -0.58
C GLY A 33 0.21 -5.40 -1.96
N ALA A 34 0.27 -4.32 -2.74
CA ALA A 34 0.92 -4.29 -4.05
C ALA A 34 2.39 -4.71 -3.97
N PHE A 35 3.10 -4.34 -2.90
CA PHE A 35 4.49 -4.72 -2.71
C PHE A 35 4.61 -6.23 -2.48
N ALA A 36 3.76 -6.83 -1.64
CA ALA A 36 3.71 -8.28 -1.45
C ALA A 36 3.43 -9.02 -2.78
N GLY A 37 2.54 -8.48 -3.62
CA GLY A 37 2.25 -9.00 -4.96
C GLY A 37 3.46 -8.89 -5.90
N ALA A 38 4.13 -7.74 -5.89
CA ALA A 38 5.33 -7.51 -6.68
C ALA A 38 6.48 -8.45 -6.27
N MET A 39 6.69 -8.67 -4.96
CA MET A 39 7.71 -9.60 -4.49
C MET A 39 7.41 -11.04 -4.88
N LYS A 40 6.13 -11.46 -4.91
CA LYS A 40 5.74 -12.75 -5.48
C LYS A 40 6.13 -12.85 -6.95
N TYR A 41 5.75 -11.86 -7.75
CA TYR A 41 6.08 -11.83 -9.17
C TYR A 41 7.59 -11.89 -9.40
N CYS A 42 8.36 -11.08 -8.67
CA CYS A 42 9.82 -11.04 -8.78
C CYS A 42 10.48 -12.35 -8.35
N ALA A 43 9.95 -13.05 -7.35
CA ALA A 43 10.45 -14.37 -6.96
C ALA A 43 10.34 -15.40 -8.10
N GLU A 44 9.26 -15.32 -8.88
CA GLU A 44 9.00 -16.24 -10.00
C GLU A 44 9.78 -15.86 -11.28
N HIS A 45 10.15 -14.58 -11.46
CA HIS A 45 10.73 -14.07 -12.71
C HIS A 45 12.21 -13.59 -12.60
N ASP A 46 12.74 -13.37 -11.40
CA ASP A 46 14.16 -13.05 -11.14
C ASP A 46 14.76 -14.05 -10.13
N THR A 47 15.00 -15.27 -10.60
CA THR A 47 15.42 -16.43 -9.77
C THR A 47 16.72 -16.21 -9.00
N GLY A 48 17.61 -15.32 -9.46
CA GLY A 48 18.89 -15.04 -8.80
C GLY A 48 18.78 -14.48 -7.37
N ARG A 49 17.58 -14.07 -6.92
CA ARG A 49 17.34 -13.55 -5.56
C ARG A 49 16.03 -14.04 -4.95
N GLU A 50 15.52 -15.18 -5.41
CA GLU A 50 14.22 -15.73 -5.02
C GLU A 50 14.00 -15.74 -3.50
N GLY A 51 14.96 -16.22 -2.72
CA GLY A 51 14.86 -16.28 -1.25
C GLY A 51 14.65 -14.89 -0.61
N ARG A 52 15.31 -13.86 -1.13
CA ARG A 52 15.17 -12.49 -0.63
C ARG A 52 13.80 -11.91 -0.97
N TYR A 53 13.30 -12.18 -2.18
CA TYR A 53 11.93 -11.79 -2.56
C TYR A 53 10.88 -12.50 -1.70
N LYS A 54 11.04 -13.80 -1.41
CA LYS A 54 10.16 -14.54 -0.50
C LYS A 54 10.15 -13.95 0.92
N LEU A 55 11.32 -13.58 1.45
CA LEU A 55 11.41 -12.95 2.75
C LEU A 55 10.73 -11.58 2.78
N ALA A 56 11.00 -10.73 1.79
CA ALA A 56 10.36 -9.41 1.66
C ALA A 56 8.83 -9.54 1.53
N ARG A 57 8.36 -10.53 0.75
CA ARG A 57 6.94 -10.87 0.64
C ARG A 57 6.35 -11.28 1.99
N TYR A 58 7.04 -12.15 2.74
CA TYR A 58 6.56 -12.62 4.04
C TYR A 58 6.36 -11.46 5.02
N ARG A 59 7.34 -10.55 5.13
CA ARG A 59 7.24 -9.37 5.99
C ARG A 59 6.04 -8.49 5.62
N ALA A 60 5.89 -8.18 4.34
CA ALA A 60 4.74 -7.41 3.87
C ALA A 60 3.41 -8.13 4.14
N PHE A 61 3.38 -9.46 4.02
CA PHE A 61 2.17 -10.23 4.31
C PHE A 61 1.82 -10.26 5.81
N LYS A 62 2.83 -10.21 6.69
CA LYS A 62 2.63 -10.07 8.13
C LYS A 62 1.89 -8.76 8.44
N GLU A 63 2.34 -7.64 7.87
CA GLU A 63 1.66 -6.35 8.02
C GLU A 63 0.22 -6.39 7.47
N VAL A 64 0.00 -6.97 6.29
CA VAL A 64 -1.35 -7.15 5.74
C VAL A 64 -2.25 -7.97 6.68
N ASN A 65 -1.69 -8.95 7.40
CA ASN A 65 -2.47 -9.75 8.35
C ASN A 65 -2.85 -9.00 9.61
N GLU A 66 -2.03 -8.04 10.05
CA GLU A 66 -2.28 -7.18 11.22
C GLU A 66 -3.25 -6.03 10.90
N MET A 67 -3.57 -5.78 9.63
CA MET A 67 -4.54 -4.76 9.21
C MET A 67 -5.99 -5.14 9.56
N SER A 68 -6.80 -4.12 9.84
CA SER A 68 -8.26 -4.26 9.97
C SER A 68 -8.90 -4.80 8.68
N SER A 69 -10.04 -5.48 8.79
CA SER A 69 -10.66 -6.24 7.68
C SER A 69 -10.78 -5.46 6.38
N ARG A 70 -11.23 -4.19 6.42
CA ARG A 70 -11.36 -3.36 5.21
C ARG A 70 -10.01 -3.03 4.58
N ARG A 71 -9.01 -2.64 5.38
CA ARG A 71 -7.66 -2.35 4.90
C ARG A 71 -6.98 -3.61 4.35
N LYS A 72 -7.19 -4.75 5.02
CA LYS A 72 -6.72 -6.06 4.56
C LYS A 72 -7.30 -6.41 3.20
N LEU A 73 -8.59 -6.17 2.96
CA LEU A 73 -9.21 -6.37 1.65
C LEU A 73 -8.59 -5.47 0.57
N ASP A 74 -8.41 -4.18 0.86
CA ASP A 74 -7.75 -3.25 -0.08
C ASP A 74 -6.30 -3.69 -0.40
N ALA A 75 -5.55 -4.16 0.61
CA ALA A 75 -4.20 -4.68 0.43
C ALA A 75 -4.18 -5.97 -0.41
N LEU A 76 -5.07 -6.92 -0.14
CA LEU A 76 -5.17 -8.17 -0.90
C LEU A 76 -5.58 -7.93 -2.36
N ALA A 77 -6.47 -6.97 -2.62
CA ALA A 77 -6.84 -6.57 -3.98
C ALA A 77 -5.62 -5.99 -4.73
N ALA A 78 -4.90 -5.06 -4.09
CA ALA A 78 -3.69 -4.47 -4.66
C ALA A 78 -2.57 -5.50 -4.89
N ARG A 79 -2.45 -6.49 -3.99
CA ARG A 79 -1.53 -7.63 -4.12
C ARG A 79 -1.80 -8.41 -5.39
N ASN A 80 -3.05 -8.84 -5.59
CA ASN A 80 -3.43 -9.62 -6.77
C ASN A 80 -3.19 -8.80 -8.03
N PHE A 81 -3.64 -7.54 -8.06
CA PHE A 81 -3.42 -6.66 -9.21
C PHE A 81 -1.94 -6.52 -9.58
N ALA A 82 -1.06 -6.29 -8.61
CA ALA A 82 0.37 -6.11 -8.87
C ALA A 82 1.03 -7.39 -9.41
N TYR A 83 0.64 -8.55 -8.86
CA TYR A 83 1.10 -9.85 -9.31
C TYR A 83 0.60 -10.16 -10.73
N ASP A 84 -0.71 -10.13 -10.95
CA ASP A 84 -1.36 -10.52 -12.20
C ASP A 84 -0.92 -9.64 -13.37
N ARG A 85 -0.70 -8.35 -13.12
CA ARG A 85 -0.26 -7.40 -14.15
C ARG A 85 1.25 -7.34 -14.32
N GLY A 86 2.04 -7.96 -13.43
CA GLY A 86 3.48 -7.78 -13.38
C GLY A 86 3.88 -6.31 -13.29
N ARG A 87 3.16 -5.53 -12.47
CA ARG A 87 3.32 -4.07 -12.35
C ARG A 87 3.25 -3.62 -10.90
N TYR A 88 4.04 -2.61 -10.55
CA TYR A 88 4.01 -1.95 -9.25
C TYR A 88 3.92 -0.43 -9.47
N TRP A 89 2.80 0.17 -9.03
CA TRP A 89 2.48 1.60 -9.22
C TRP A 89 2.70 2.10 -10.65
N GLY A 90 2.11 1.39 -11.62
CA GLY A 90 2.16 1.75 -13.05
C GLY A 90 3.42 1.28 -13.78
N ARG A 91 4.53 1.02 -13.07
CA ARG A 91 5.78 0.54 -13.66
C ARG A 91 5.80 -0.98 -13.78
N ARG A 92 6.27 -1.50 -14.92
CA ARG A 92 6.44 -2.94 -15.16
C ARG A 92 7.51 -3.52 -14.23
N LEU A 93 7.31 -4.75 -13.77
CA LEU A 93 8.25 -5.50 -12.95
C LEU A 93 9.25 -6.25 -13.84
N ASP A 94 10.18 -5.50 -14.41
CA ASP A 94 11.37 -6.11 -15.01
C ASP A 94 12.42 -6.43 -13.93
N ARG A 95 13.47 -7.14 -14.35
CA ARG A 95 14.58 -7.55 -13.47
C ARG A 95 15.21 -6.37 -12.72
N ASN A 96 15.36 -5.20 -13.34
CA ASN A 96 15.96 -4.03 -12.69
C ASN A 96 15.00 -3.46 -11.64
N HIS A 97 13.73 -3.31 -11.99
CA HIS A 97 12.73 -2.80 -11.07
C HIS A 97 12.50 -3.73 -9.88
N CYS A 98 12.52 -5.06 -10.09
CA CYS A 98 12.49 -6.05 -9.00
C CYS A 98 13.65 -5.84 -8.02
N ARG A 99 14.87 -5.65 -8.51
CA ARG A 99 16.05 -5.41 -7.67
C ARG A 99 15.98 -4.08 -6.94
N GLN A 100 15.48 -3.03 -7.58
CA GLN A 100 15.26 -1.72 -6.95
C GLN A 100 14.24 -1.84 -5.79
N LEU A 101 13.14 -2.54 -6.01
CA LEU A 101 12.12 -2.75 -4.97
C LEU A 101 12.66 -3.59 -3.81
N LEU A 102 13.41 -4.65 -4.11
CA LEU A 102 14.05 -5.46 -3.07
C LEU A 102 15.04 -4.64 -2.26
N GLY A 103 15.88 -3.85 -2.91
CA GLY A 103 16.78 -2.92 -2.24
C GLY A 103 16.00 -1.96 -1.34
N ALA A 104 14.99 -1.28 -1.87
CA ALA A 104 14.17 -0.35 -1.09
C ALA A 104 13.48 -1.00 0.12
N SER A 105 13.13 -2.28 0.04
CA SER A 105 12.56 -3.04 1.17
C SER A 105 13.53 -3.23 2.33
N GLU A 106 14.83 -3.22 2.08
CA GLU A 106 15.84 -3.41 3.12
C GLU A 106 16.14 -2.12 3.88
N TRP A 107 15.86 -0.96 3.28
CA TRP A 107 16.11 0.37 3.84
C TRP A 107 14.97 0.89 4.74
N ARG A 108 14.23 -0.02 5.42
CA ARG A 108 13.07 0.26 6.29
C ARG A 108 11.86 0.93 5.65
N ARG A 109 11.97 1.55 4.47
CA ARG A 109 10.89 2.33 3.81
C ARG A 109 9.57 1.56 3.62
N PHE A 110 9.61 0.24 3.64
CA PHE A 110 8.44 -0.64 3.52
C PHE A 110 7.99 -1.28 4.84
N PHE A 111 8.81 -1.24 5.89
CA PHE A 111 8.61 -2.02 7.11
C PHE A 111 8.74 -1.16 8.39
N ASN A 112 8.74 0.18 8.26
CA ASN A 112 8.74 1.16 9.36
C ASN A 112 7.48 2.01 9.29
#